data_AF-A0A220SWS7-F1
#
_entry.id   AF-A0A220SWS7-F1
#
_cell.length_a   1.000
_cell.length_b   1.000
_cell.length_c   1.000
_cell.angle_alpha   90.00
_cell.angle_beta   90.00
_cell.angle_gamma   90.00
#
_symmetry.space_group_name_H-M   'P 1'
#
loop_
_entity.id
_entity.type
_entity.pdbx_description
1 polymer ?
#
loop_
_entity_poly.entity_id
_entity_poly.type
_entity_poly.pdbx_seq_one_letter_code
_entity_poly.pdbx_strand_id
1 'polypeptide(L)'
;MSNSESASDDEPAGADVRWSALTLDQLVEEYWETVAPVMRADDMDPESEHPPHRWVQSDFSGLIYTLREHHDRTVAEFLRDDVGITPHDGYEWDLDDDAVATALDRHVDALRERGLADSTVEGTRSRLAAYARRFERRGDVSLIESHDREMAVETLRRVVGRYVSRDAKRHLVSDVHRLYAWLAEEGYHDEHVLASVGLDDVEE
;
A
#
# COMPACT_ATOMS: atom_id res chain seq x y z
N MET A 1 -36.11 37.98 2.43
CA MET A 1 -34.78 38.24 1.83
C MET A 1 -33.87 37.10 2.28
N SER A 2 -32.99 36.72 1.38
CA SER A 2 -32.35 35.41 1.22
C SER A 2 -31.80 34.73 2.47
N ASN A 3 -31.97 33.40 2.43
CA ASN A 3 -31.30 32.38 3.22
C ASN A 3 -29.81 32.37 2.86
N SER A 4 -28.93 32.36 3.86
CA SER A 4 -27.52 31.97 3.68
C SER A 4 -27.20 30.97 4.79
N GLU A 5 -27.63 29.74 4.56
CA GLU A 5 -27.04 28.58 5.21
C GLU A 5 -25.72 28.32 4.47
N SER A 6 -24.62 28.54 5.16
CA SER A 6 -23.31 28.01 4.77
C SER A 6 -23.39 26.49 4.94
N ALA A 7 -23.60 25.77 3.83
CA ALA A 7 -23.36 24.34 3.76
C ALA A 7 -21.85 24.11 3.69
N SER A 8 -21.36 23.22 4.53
CA SER A 8 -19.96 22.87 4.71
C SER A 8 -19.41 22.17 3.46
N ASP A 9 -18.31 22.68 2.88
CA ASP A 9 -17.51 22.04 1.81
C ASP A 9 -16.70 20.83 2.33
N ASP A 10 -17.35 19.86 2.98
CA ASP A 10 -16.70 18.69 3.62
C ASP A 10 -17.46 17.37 3.33
N GLU A 11 -18.27 17.33 2.26
CA GLU A 11 -18.87 16.06 1.82
C GLU A 11 -17.86 15.25 0.99
N PRO A 12 -17.74 13.93 1.23
CA PRO A 12 -16.79 13.09 0.52
C PRO A 12 -17.12 13.06 -0.96
N ALA A 13 -16.09 13.12 -1.82
CA ALA A 13 -16.28 13.38 -3.25
C ALA A 13 -17.20 12.36 -3.97
N GLY A 14 -17.28 11.12 -3.49
CA GLY A 14 -18.14 10.07 -4.01
C GLY A 14 -19.53 9.95 -3.34
N ALA A 15 -19.94 10.88 -2.49
CA ALA A 15 -21.19 10.78 -1.72
C ALA A 15 -22.46 10.74 -2.59
N ASP A 16 -22.48 11.49 -3.69
CA ASP A 16 -23.64 11.64 -4.57
C ASP A 16 -23.84 10.45 -5.53
N VAL A 17 -22.84 9.59 -5.66
CA VAL A 17 -22.86 8.46 -6.58
C VAL A 17 -23.59 7.28 -5.95
N ARG A 18 -24.53 6.69 -6.68
CA ARG A 18 -25.27 5.49 -6.25
C ARG A 18 -24.51 4.22 -6.61
N TRP A 19 -23.32 4.05 -6.04
CA TRP A 19 -22.35 2.99 -6.35
C TRP A 19 -22.98 1.60 -6.49
N SER A 20 -23.79 1.17 -5.50
CA SER A 20 -24.37 -0.17 -5.46
C SER A 20 -25.36 -0.51 -6.58
N ALA A 21 -25.77 0.49 -7.38
CA ALA A 21 -26.64 0.28 -8.54
C ALA A 21 -25.87 0.11 -9.86
N LEU A 22 -24.55 0.31 -9.85
CA LEU A 22 -23.71 0.29 -11.04
C LEU A 22 -23.19 -1.13 -11.34
N THR A 23 -23.18 -1.48 -12.62
CA THR A 23 -22.45 -2.67 -13.12
C THR A 23 -20.95 -2.41 -13.14
N LEU A 24 -20.13 -3.45 -13.33
CA LEU A 24 -18.68 -3.30 -13.41
C LEU A 24 -18.24 -2.34 -14.53
N ASP A 25 -18.84 -2.45 -15.73
CA ASP A 25 -18.57 -1.51 -16.84
C ASP A 25 -18.94 -0.06 -16.47
N GLN A 26 -20.07 0.13 -15.77
CA GLN A 26 -20.48 1.45 -15.31
C GLN A 26 -19.58 1.99 -14.20
N LEU A 27 -19.01 1.11 -13.35
CA LEU A 27 -18.01 1.51 -12.37
C LEU A 27 -16.72 1.98 -13.05
N VAL A 28 -16.31 1.38 -14.17
CA VAL A 28 -15.18 1.86 -14.97
C VAL A 28 -15.46 3.25 -15.54
N GLU A 29 -16.66 3.48 -16.08
CA GLU A 29 -17.07 4.82 -16.53
C GLU A 29 -17.03 5.83 -15.38
N GLU A 30 -17.62 5.47 -14.24
CA GLU A 30 -17.68 6.32 -13.04
C GLU A 30 -16.29 6.60 -12.43
N TYR A 31 -15.34 5.67 -12.55
CA TYR A 31 -13.95 5.90 -12.19
C TYR A 31 -13.37 7.09 -12.96
N TRP A 32 -13.57 7.13 -14.29
CA TRP A 32 -13.03 8.21 -15.12
C TRP A 32 -13.79 9.53 -14.95
N GLU A 33 -15.08 9.48 -14.66
CA GLU A 33 -15.92 10.67 -14.47
C GLU A 33 -15.78 11.32 -13.10
N THR A 34 -15.56 10.52 -12.05
CA THR A 34 -15.65 11.00 -10.66
C THR A 34 -14.33 10.78 -9.89
N VAL A 35 -13.72 9.60 -9.95
CA VAL A 35 -12.50 9.31 -9.16
C VAL A 35 -11.26 9.98 -9.76
N ALA A 36 -11.04 9.81 -11.06
CA ALA A 36 -9.87 10.30 -11.76
C ALA A 36 -9.69 11.83 -11.70
N PRO A 37 -10.76 12.66 -11.77
CA PRO A 37 -10.64 14.11 -11.57
C PRO A 37 -10.18 14.48 -10.16
N VAL A 38 -10.64 13.79 -9.12
CA VAL A 38 -10.22 14.05 -7.73
C VAL A 38 -8.78 13.61 -7.53
N MET A 39 -8.37 12.47 -8.12
CA MET A 39 -6.95 12.06 -8.12
C MET A 39 -6.05 13.15 -8.71
N ARG A 40 -6.41 13.70 -9.88
CA ARG A 40 -5.63 14.79 -10.49
C ARG A 40 -5.61 16.06 -9.66
N ALA A 41 -6.70 16.36 -8.94
CA ALA A 41 -6.76 17.52 -8.05
C ALA A 41 -5.80 17.38 -6.86
N ASP A 42 -5.51 16.15 -6.45
CA ASP A 42 -4.56 15.79 -5.39
C ASP A 42 -3.18 15.39 -5.93
N ASP A 43 -2.81 15.86 -7.14
CA ASP A 43 -1.53 15.63 -7.80
C ASP A 43 -1.17 14.14 -8.05
N MET A 44 -2.16 13.25 -8.12
CA MET A 44 -1.99 11.84 -8.52
C MET A 44 -2.28 11.62 -10.01
N ASP A 45 -1.61 10.64 -10.64
CA ASP A 45 -1.87 10.22 -12.03
C ASP A 45 -2.90 9.08 -12.10
N PRO A 46 -4.16 9.36 -12.47
CA PRO A 46 -5.20 8.33 -12.53
C PRO A 46 -5.03 7.33 -13.67
N GLU A 47 -4.04 7.51 -14.56
CA GLU A 47 -3.75 6.57 -15.64
C GLU A 47 -2.67 5.55 -15.27
N SER A 48 -1.90 5.81 -14.21
CA SER A 48 -0.73 4.98 -13.87
C SER A 48 -0.50 4.74 -12.39
N GLU A 49 -1.26 5.37 -11.49
CA GLU A 49 -1.10 5.25 -10.04
C GLU A 49 -2.32 4.58 -9.38
N HIS A 50 -2.08 3.87 -8.26
CA HIS A 50 -3.15 3.37 -7.39
C HIS A 50 -3.31 4.31 -6.19
N PRO A 51 -4.49 4.93 -5.99
CA PRO A 51 -4.70 5.87 -4.91
C PRO A 51 -4.56 5.19 -3.52
N PRO A 52 -4.17 5.92 -2.46
CA PRO A 52 -4.14 5.41 -1.10
C PRO A 52 -5.45 4.82 -0.63
N HIS A 53 -5.41 3.64 0.01
CA HIS A 53 -6.62 3.06 0.61
C HIS A 53 -7.32 4.05 1.53
N ARG A 54 -6.57 4.81 2.35
CA ARG A 54 -7.12 5.87 3.22
C ARG A 54 -7.86 6.96 2.43
N TRP A 55 -7.36 7.30 1.24
CA TRP A 55 -7.93 8.30 0.34
C TRP A 55 -9.19 7.76 -0.36
N VAL A 56 -9.15 6.50 -0.81
CA VAL A 56 -10.35 5.84 -1.37
C VAL A 56 -11.39 5.65 -0.27
N GLN A 57 -10.98 5.37 0.96
CA GLN A 57 -11.89 5.17 2.09
C GLN A 57 -12.53 6.47 2.57
N SER A 58 -11.82 7.60 2.54
CA SER A 58 -12.39 8.90 2.91
C SER A 58 -13.46 9.34 1.92
N ASP A 59 -13.13 9.31 0.62
CA ASP A 59 -13.94 9.96 -0.40
C ASP A 59 -14.81 9.01 -1.21
N PHE A 60 -14.47 7.72 -1.23
CA PHE A 60 -15.08 6.71 -2.11
C PHE A 60 -15.43 5.40 -1.38
N SER A 61 -15.77 5.47 -0.09
CA SER A 61 -16.15 4.27 0.70
C SER A 61 -17.30 3.46 0.07
N GLY A 62 -18.23 4.12 -0.64
CA GLY A 62 -19.31 3.47 -1.38
C GLY A 62 -18.83 2.62 -2.56
N LEU A 63 -17.73 3.02 -3.23
CA LEU A 63 -17.08 2.23 -4.28
C LEU A 63 -16.45 0.97 -3.67
N ILE A 64 -15.70 1.10 -2.56
CA ILE A 64 -15.10 -0.05 -1.85
C ILE A 64 -16.17 -1.07 -1.48
N TYR A 65 -17.24 -0.60 -0.84
CA TYR A 65 -18.37 -1.44 -0.45
C TYR A 65 -18.97 -2.16 -1.66
N THR A 66 -19.19 -1.43 -2.75
CA THR A 66 -19.82 -1.99 -3.95
C THR A 66 -18.96 -3.05 -4.62
N LEU A 67 -17.66 -2.79 -4.81
CA LEU A 67 -16.73 -3.76 -5.38
C LEU A 67 -16.71 -5.05 -4.57
N ARG A 68 -16.63 -4.94 -3.25
CA ARG A 68 -16.57 -6.10 -2.34
C ARG A 68 -17.88 -6.88 -2.29
N GLU A 69 -19.01 -6.20 -2.10
CA GLU A 69 -20.28 -6.86 -1.77
C GLU A 69 -21.12 -7.23 -3.01
N HIS A 70 -20.91 -6.54 -4.13
CA HIS A 70 -21.71 -6.73 -5.35
C HIS A 70 -20.93 -7.31 -6.52
N HIS A 71 -19.61 -7.18 -6.55
CA HIS A 71 -18.78 -7.59 -7.69
C HIS A 71 -17.66 -8.57 -7.33
N ASP A 72 -17.52 -8.96 -6.06
CA ASP A 72 -16.45 -9.84 -5.57
C ASP A 72 -15.05 -9.35 -6.00
N ARG A 73 -14.81 -8.02 -5.91
CA ARG A 73 -13.58 -7.35 -6.30
C ARG A 73 -12.98 -6.53 -5.18
N THR A 74 -11.65 -6.43 -5.16
CA THR A 74 -10.94 -5.39 -4.41
C THR A 74 -10.70 -4.15 -5.28
N VAL A 75 -10.37 -3.01 -4.67
CA VAL A 75 -10.07 -1.77 -5.42
C VAL A 75 -8.87 -1.99 -6.34
N ALA A 76 -7.85 -2.71 -5.88
CA ALA A 76 -6.66 -3.01 -6.67
C ALA A 76 -6.99 -3.90 -7.89
N GLU A 77 -7.80 -4.94 -7.69
CA GLU A 77 -8.29 -5.79 -8.79
C GLU A 77 -9.11 -4.99 -9.79
N PHE A 78 -10.04 -4.15 -9.32
CA PHE A 78 -10.84 -3.30 -10.19
C PHE A 78 -9.99 -2.35 -11.04
N LEU A 79 -9.04 -1.64 -10.42
CA LEU A 79 -8.15 -0.72 -11.14
C LEU A 79 -7.31 -1.46 -12.19
N ARG A 80 -6.78 -2.64 -11.85
CA ARG A 80 -5.92 -3.42 -12.74
C ARG A 80 -6.68 -4.13 -13.86
N ASP A 81 -7.71 -4.89 -13.50
CA ASP A 81 -8.35 -5.86 -14.38
C ASP A 81 -9.50 -5.24 -15.18
N ASP A 82 -10.18 -4.22 -14.63
CA ASP A 82 -11.35 -3.60 -15.23
C ASP A 82 -11.06 -2.20 -15.80
N VAL A 83 -10.31 -1.35 -15.07
CA VAL A 83 -9.92 -0.01 -15.55
C VAL A 83 -8.66 -0.06 -16.43
N GLY A 84 -7.79 -1.05 -16.23
CA GLY A 84 -6.54 -1.21 -16.98
C GLY A 84 -5.37 -0.41 -16.43
N ILE A 85 -5.48 0.09 -15.20
CA ILE A 85 -4.41 0.80 -14.50
C ILE A 85 -3.55 -0.20 -13.76
N THR A 86 -2.39 -0.47 -14.34
CA THR A 86 -1.33 -1.19 -13.66
C THR A 86 -0.37 -0.14 -13.09
N PRO A 87 -0.04 -0.17 -11.78
CA PRO A 87 0.99 0.71 -11.22
C PRO A 87 2.26 0.56 -12.03
N HIS A 88 3.08 1.62 -12.13
CA HIS A 88 4.36 1.53 -12.81
C HIS A 88 5.22 0.39 -12.18
N ASP A 89 5.22 -0.74 -12.90
CA ASP A 89 5.90 -2.03 -12.69
C ASP A 89 5.17 -3.23 -12.04
N GLY A 90 3.87 -3.16 -11.70
CA GLY A 90 3.02 -4.36 -11.50
C GLY A 90 3.63 -5.56 -10.74
N TYR A 91 4.42 -5.30 -9.69
CA TYR A 91 5.15 -6.35 -8.98
C TYR A 91 4.17 -7.16 -8.12
N GLU A 92 4.02 -8.44 -8.40
CA GLU A 92 3.15 -9.33 -7.62
C GLU A 92 3.84 -9.70 -6.30
N TRP A 93 3.38 -9.10 -5.20
CA TRP A 93 3.94 -9.33 -3.86
C TRP A 93 3.65 -10.73 -3.29
N ASP A 94 2.65 -11.44 -3.85
CA ASP A 94 2.19 -12.76 -3.39
C ASP A 94 1.77 -12.69 -1.90
N LEU A 95 0.89 -11.73 -1.60
CA LEU A 95 0.33 -11.44 -0.28
C LEU A 95 -1.20 -11.50 -0.35
N ASP A 96 -1.83 -12.04 0.69
CA ASP A 96 -3.29 -12.07 0.81
C ASP A 96 -3.88 -10.71 1.24
N ASP A 97 -3.05 -9.84 1.85
CA ASP A 97 -3.44 -8.50 2.31
C ASP A 97 -3.06 -7.43 1.28
N ASP A 98 -4.06 -6.96 0.53
CA ASP A 98 -3.91 -5.91 -0.48
C ASP A 98 -3.43 -4.57 0.10
N ALA A 99 -3.73 -4.27 1.37
CA ALA A 99 -3.30 -3.04 2.01
C ALA A 99 -1.79 -3.06 2.26
N VAL A 100 -1.25 -4.23 2.64
CA VAL A 100 0.20 -4.44 2.79
C VAL A 100 0.89 -4.35 1.43
N ALA A 101 0.36 -5.00 0.39
CA ALA A 101 0.90 -4.92 -0.96
C ALA A 101 0.98 -3.46 -1.46
N THR A 102 -0.11 -2.71 -1.29
CA THR A 102 -0.18 -1.28 -1.65
C THR A 102 0.86 -0.44 -0.91
N ALA A 103 1.07 -0.69 0.40
CA ALA A 103 2.06 0.05 1.18
C ALA A 103 3.50 -0.25 0.71
N LEU A 104 3.77 -1.49 0.32
CA LEU A 104 5.08 -1.88 -0.21
C LEU A 104 5.37 -1.27 -1.58
N ASP A 105 4.36 -1.15 -2.46
CA ASP A 105 4.51 -0.44 -3.74
C ASP A 105 4.87 1.02 -3.50
N ARG A 106 4.12 1.74 -2.65
CA ARG A 106 4.44 3.14 -2.31
C ARG A 106 5.84 3.31 -1.74
N HIS A 107 6.25 2.41 -0.86
CA HIS A 107 7.60 2.46 -0.31
C HIS A 107 8.66 2.32 -1.42
N VAL A 108 8.44 1.40 -2.36
CA VAL A 108 9.36 1.19 -3.49
C VAL A 108 9.36 2.38 -4.45
N ASP A 109 8.22 2.99 -4.72
CA ASP A 109 8.14 4.19 -5.56
C ASP A 109 8.85 5.38 -4.91
N ALA A 110 8.69 5.56 -3.59
CA ALA A 110 9.46 6.55 -2.84
C ALA A 110 10.98 6.30 -2.91
N LEU A 111 11.44 5.05 -3.06
CA LEU A 111 12.86 4.75 -3.30
C LEU A 111 13.30 5.12 -4.73
N ARG A 112 12.44 4.93 -5.73
CA ARG A 112 12.72 5.32 -7.13
C ARG A 112 12.83 6.82 -7.29
N GLU A 113 11.91 7.57 -6.68
CA GLU A 113 11.92 9.04 -6.68
C GLU A 113 13.21 9.60 -6.04
N ARG A 114 13.78 8.88 -5.08
CA ARG A 114 15.09 9.18 -4.48
C ARG A 114 16.29 8.81 -5.36
N GLY A 115 16.05 8.32 -6.59
CA GLY A 115 17.06 8.06 -7.61
C GLY A 115 17.75 6.71 -7.51
N LEU A 116 17.14 5.70 -6.85
CA LEU A 116 17.70 4.34 -6.86
C LEU A 116 17.60 3.75 -8.26
N ALA A 117 18.66 3.03 -8.68
CA ALA A 117 18.66 2.32 -9.96
C ALA A 117 17.62 1.17 -9.95
N ASP A 118 16.99 0.91 -11.10
CA ASP A 118 15.94 -0.12 -11.24
C ASP A 118 16.39 -1.49 -10.74
N SER A 119 17.63 -1.90 -11.02
CA SER A 119 18.19 -3.17 -10.53
C SER A 119 18.31 -3.24 -9.01
N THR A 120 18.50 -2.10 -8.35
CA THR A 120 18.52 -2.00 -6.88
C THR A 120 17.09 -2.06 -6.34
N VAL A 121 16.14 -1.44 -7.03
CA VAL A 121 14.72 -1.49 -6.70
C VAL A 121 14.19 -2.93 -6.80
N GLU A 122 14.47 -3.64 -7.89
CA GLU A 122 14.06 -5.04 -8.05
C GLU A 122 14.65 -5.97 -6.98
N GLY A 123 15.93 -5.74 -6.63
CA GLY A 123 16.55 -6.44 -5.51
C GLY A 123 15.88 -6.14 -4.18
N THR A 124 15.45 -4.90 -3.97
CA THR A 124 14.74 -4.45 -2.76
C THR A 124 13.36 -5.06 -2.67
N ARG A 125 12.56 -4.99 -3.74
CA ARG A 125 11.25 -5.67 -3.86
C ARG A 125 11.34 -7.14 -3.47
N SER A 126 12.28 -7.86 -4.06
CA SER A 126 12.48 -9.29 -3.77
C SER A 126 12.75 -9.58 -2.29
N ARG A 127 13.54 -8.73 -1.62
CA ARG A 127 13.88 -8.89 -0.19
C ARG A 127 12.71 -8.48 0.71
N LEU A 128 12.01 -7.40 0.39
CA LEU A 128 10.81 -6.96 1.11
C LEU A 128 9.67 -7.98 0.97
N ALA A 129 9.43 -8.54 -0.22
CA ALA A 129 8.45 -9.60 -0.44
C ALA A 129 8.75 -10.86 0.39
N ALA A 130 10.04 -11.21 0.53
CA ALA A 130 10.44 -12.34 1.37
C ALA A 130 10.18 -12.09 2.87
N TYR A 131 10.29 -10.84 3.31
CA TYR A 131 9.99 -10.40 4.67
C TYR A 131 8.49 -10.33 4.92
N ALA A 132 7.75 -9.59 4.10
CA ALA A 132 6.30 -9.39 4.23
C ALA A 132 5.55 -10.72 4.22
N ARG A 133 5.83 -11.62 3.26
CA ARG A 133 5.23 -12.97 3.25
C ARG A 133 5.55 -13.79 4.49
N ARG A 134 6.68 -13.54 5.16
CA ARG A 134 7.00 -14.23 6.41
C ARG A 134 6.25 -13.62 7.59
N PHE A 135 6.07 -12.31 7.58
CA PHE A 135 5.30 -11.57 8.57
C PHE A 135 3.81 -11.96 8.51
N GLU A 136 3.18 -11.74 7.35
CA GLU A 136 1.74 -11.96 7.10
C GLU A 136 1.30 -13.41 7.32
N ARG A 137 2.19 -14.39 7.14
CA ARG A 137 1.89 -15.80 7.40
C ARG A 137 1.48 -16.11 8.84
N ARG A 138 1.69 -15.20 9.80
CA ARG A 138 1.18 -15.40 11.16
C ARG A 138 -0.34 -15.16 11.23
N GLY A 139 -0.84 -14.18 10.47
CA GLY A 139 -2.27 -13.89 10.29
C GLY A 139 -2.98 -13.24 11.48
N ASP A 140 -2.26 -12.92 12.56
CA ASP A 140 -2.81 -12.29 13.77
C ASP A 140 -2.59 -10.78 13.84
N VAL A 141 -1.59 -10.25 13.12
CA VAL A 141 -1.25 -8.82 13.06
C VAL A 141 -0.72 -8.50 11.66
N SER A 142 -1.20 -7.41 11.05
CA SER A 142 -0.74 -6.96 9.74
C SER A 142 0.60 -6.22 9.83
N LEU A 143 1.46 -6.36 8.83
CA LEU A 143 2.78 -5.70 8.78
C LEU A 143 2.67 -4.18 8.90
N ILE A 144 1.61 -3.60 8.37
CA ILE A 144 1.38 -2.15 8.34
C ILE A 144 0.65 -1.63 9.59
N GLU A 145 0.23 -2.52 10.50
CA GLU A 145 -0.32 -2.11 11.80
C GLU A 145 0.80 -2.04 12.84
N SER A 146 0.70 -1.13 13.82
CA SER A 146 1.66 -1.06 14.92
C SER A 146 1.78 -2.40 15.64
N HIS A 147 3.01 -2.91 15.76
CA HIS A 147 3.34 -4.13 16.49
C HIS A 147 4.70 -4.02 17.17
N ASP A 148 5.01 -4.97 18.03
CA ASP A 148 6.20 -4.86 18.88
C ASP A 148 7.51 -5.23 18.15
N ARG A 149 8.62 -4.71 18.71
CA ARG A 149 9.97 -4.99 18.21
C ARG A 149 10.28 -6.48 18.20
N GLU A 150 9.77 -7.26 19.15
CA GLU A 150 10.04 -8.69 19.25
C GLU A 150 9.52 -9.42 18.00
N MET A 151 8.28 -9.14 17.59
CA MET A 151 7.68 -9.72 16.39
C MET A 151 8.47 -9.34 15.12
N ALA A 152 8.83 -8.07 14.98
CA ALA A 152 9.60 -7.58 13.83
C ALA A 152 10.99 -8.25 13.73
N VAL A 153 11.71 -8.34 14.86
CA VAL A 153 13.04 -8.96 14.97
C VAL A 153 12.98 -10.46 14.73
N GLU A 154 12.01 -11.17 15.31
CA GLU A 154 11.86 -12.62 15.12
C GLU A 154 11.59 -12.95 13.64
N THR A 155 10.76 -12.15 12.98
CA THR A 155 10.51 -12.27 11.53
C THR A 155 11.79 -12.06 10.75
N LEU A 156 12.53 -10.99 11.06
CA LEU A 156 13.75 -10.63 10.36
C LEU A 156 14.81 -11.73 10.50
N ARG A 157 15.03 -12.25 11.71
CA ARG A 157 15.90 -13.41 12.00
C ARG A 157 15.58 -14.60 11.11
N ARG A 158 14.30 -14.99 11.04
CA ARG A 158 13.84 -16.13 10.22
C ARG A 158 14.11 -15.92 8.72
N VAL A 159 14.01 -14.68 8.24
CA VAL A 159 14.25 -14.36 6.82
C VAL A 159 15.75 -14.30 6.55
N VAL A 160 16.53 -13.65 7.42
CA VAL A 160 18.00 -13.56 7.37
C VAL A 160 18.65 -14.93 7.34
N GLY A 161 18.16 -15.89 8.14
CA GLY A 161 18.67 -17.27 8.18
C GLY A 161 18.58 -18.03 6.84
N ARG A 162 17.79 -17.55 5.87
CA ARG A 162 17.69 -18.13 4.51
C ARG A 162 18.77 -17.65 3.55
N TYR A 163 19.47 -16.56 3.88
CA TYR A 163 20.52 -15.99 3.02
C TYR A 163 21.88 -16.55 3.40
N VAL A 164 22.65 -16.98 2.39
CA VAL A 164 23.97 -17.57 2.59
C VAL A 164 25.04 -16.50 2.78
N SER A 165 25.02 -15.43 1.99
CA SER A 165 26.05 -14.39 2.05
C SER A 165 25.73 -13.32 3.09
N ARG A 166 26.74 -12.92 3.88
CA ARG A 166 26.61 -11.80 4.84
C ARG A 166 26.22 -10.50 4.13
N ASP A 167 26.61 -10.35 2.88
CA ASP A 167 26.25 -9.19 2.06
C ASP A 167 24.76 -9.12 1.73
N ALA A 168 24.16 -10.24 1.29
CA ALA A 168 22.73 -10.29 1.03
C ALA A 168 21.90 -10.14 2.33
N LYS A 169 22.41 -10.67 3.46
CA LYS A 169 21.81 -10.42 4.78
C LYS A 169 21.83 -8.94 5.15
N ARG A 170 22.96 -8.23 4.95
CA ARG A 170 23.04 -6.78 5.18
C ARG A 170 22.05 -6.00 4.33
N HIS A 171 21.91 -6.36 3.05
CA HIS A 171 20.94 -5.71 2.17
C HIS A 171 19.51 -5.93 2.66
N LEU A 172 19.15 -7.16 3.05
CA LEU A 172 17.83 -7.44 3.62
C LEU A 172 17.57 -6.61 4.88
N VAL A 173 18.50 -6.60 5.83
CA VAL A 173 18.35 -5.84 7.08
C VAL A 173 18.23 -4.34 6.78
N SER A 174 19.04 -3.82 5.87
CA SER A 174 18.97 -2.41 5.46
C SER A 174 17.66 -2.05 4.77
N ASP A 175 17.09 -2.93 3.96
CA ASP A 175 15.82 -2.69 3.27
C ASP A 175 14.65 -2.72 4.26
N VAL A 176 14.62 -3.71 5.15
CA VAL A 176 13.58 -3.83 6.17
C VAL A 176 13.68 -2.65 7.15
N HIS A 177 14.89 -2.22 7.51
CA HIS A 177 15.08 -1.02 8.33
C HIS A 177 14.48 0.23 7.67
N ARG A 178 14.77 0.45 6.38
CA ARG A 178 14.18 1.54 5.59
C ARG A 178 12.65 1.44 5.48
N LEU A 179 12.10 0.24 5.35
CA LEU A 179 10.65 0.02 5.36
C LEU A 179 10.04 0.48 6.69
N TYR A 180 10.60 0.06 7.84
CA TYR A 180 10.05 0.47 9.14
C TYR A 180 10.24 1.96 9.45
N ALA A 181 11.32 2.57 8.97
CA ALA A 181 11.48 4.01 9.03
C ALA A 181 10.34 4.70 8.25
N TRP A 182 10.09 4.25 7.02
CA TRP A 182 9.04 4.79 6.17
C TRP A 182 7.62 4.54 6.73
N LEU A 183 7.35 3.35 7.27
CA LEU A 183 6.05 3.05 7.90
C LEU A 183 5.76 3.97 9.09
N ALA A 184 6.78 4.29 9.90
CA ALA A 184 6.63 5.25 10.99
C ALA A 184 6.46 6.70 10.47
N GLU A 185 7.19 7.09 9.43
CA GLU A 185 7.06 8.41 8.79
C GLU A 185 5.66 8.63 8.18
N GLU A 186 5.06 7.60 7.58
CA GLU A 186 3.74 7.64 6.95
C GLU A 186 2.57 7.38 7.92
N GLY A 187 2.87 7.18 9.21
CA GLY A 187 1.86 6.99 10.26
C GLY A 187 1.20 5.61 10.29
N TYR A 188 1.77 4.61 9.62
CA TYR A 188 1.35 3.21 9.75
C TYR A 188 1.78 2.61 11.11
N HIS A 189 2.95 3.03 11.59
CA HIS A 189 3.53 2.61 12.86
C HIS A 189 3.70 3.79 13.80
N ASP A 190 3.46 3.57 15.10
CA ASP A 190 3.70 4.59 16.13
C ASP A 190 5.19 4.94 16.26
N GLU A 191 6.08 3.98 15.97
CA GLU A 191 7.52 4.16 16.03
C GLU A 191 8.29 3.24 15.06
N HIS A 192 9.53 3.61 14.76
CA HIS A 192 10.44 2.73 14.03
C HIS A 192 11.02 1.65 14.97
N VAL A 193 10.29 0.54 15.14
CA VAL A 193 10.63 -0.55 16.08
C VAL A 193 11.99 -1.25 15.82
N LEU A 194 12.54 -1.11 14.61
CA LEU A 194 13.85 -1.63 14.23
C LEU A 194 14.98 -0.59 14.24
N ALA A 195 14.78 0.63 14.74
CA ALA A 195 15.75 1.73 14.62
C ALA A 195 17.17 1.38 15.10
N SER A 196 17.29 0.55 16.16
CA SER A 196 18.56 0.12 16.74
C SER A 196 18.94 -1.32 16.41
N VAL A 197 18.26 -1.98 15.46
CA VAL A 197 18.49 -3.39 15.11
C VAL A 197 19.42 -3.48 13.91
N GLY A 198 20.59 -4.06 14.11
CA GLY A 198 21.57 -4.37 13.08
C GLY A 198 21.57 -5.84 12.68
N LEU A 199 22.48 -6.19 11.78
CA LEU A 199 22.65 -7.57 11.33
C LEU A 199 23.07 -8.50 12.48
N ASP A 200 23.97 -8.04 13.35
CA ASP A 200 24.49 -8.88 14.43
C ASP A 200 23.41 -9.25 15.46
N ASP A 201 22.34 -8.44 15.59
CA ASP A 201 21.18 -8.76 16.45
C ASP A 201 20.28 -9.86 15.88
N VAL A 202 20.43 -10.19 14.59
CA VAL A 202 19.55 -11.11 13.86
C VAL A 202 20.26 -12.33 13.27
N GLU A 203 21.56 -12.48 13.52
CA GLU A 203 22.36 -13.67 13.16
C GLU A 203 22.50 -14.70 14.30
N GLU A 204 21.91 -14.45 15.48
CA GLU A 204 21.93 -15.37 16.64
C GLU A 204 21.07 -16.63 16.47
#